data_AF-A0A0R1V7C9-F1
#
_entry.id   AF-A0A0R1V7C9-F1
#
_cell.length_a   1.000
_cell.length_b   1.000
_cell.length_c   1.000
_cell.angle_alpha   90.00
_cell.angle_beta   90.00
_cell.angle_gamma   90.00
#
_symmetry.space_group_name_H-M   'P 1'
#
loop_
_entity.id
_entity.type
_entity.pdbx_description
1 polymer ?
#
loop_
_entity_poly.entity_id
_entity_poly.type
_entity_poly.pdbx_seq_one_letter_code
_entity_poly.pdbx_strand_id
1 'polypeptide(L)'
;MLSVLLMMFFLELRYALLGSSLSKYLHHQSLGFTMIFAASMNDENYALNYLKFSTDKKFTPKEALHVEHTTLAFWTVSNLIGSLIGSAINIDLTIVHFALTALFLYMIVMQLKNRLIIAICILSGFLAAFFMVLTKSTLGLVISTLVASFIGFMIEAEIRKHRPKSGWLRSMKNPAGTPEEDIDNE
;
A
#
# COMPACT_ATOMS: atom_id res chain seq x y z
N MET A 1 7.73 18.14 16.09
CA MET A 1 8.76 18.03 15.04
C MET A 1 9.28 16.60 14.93
N LEU A 2 9.97 16.04 15.93
CA LEU A 2 10.48 14.65 15.90
C LEU A 2 9.38 13.60 15.66
N SER A 3 8.23 13.68 16.35
CA SER A 3 7.11 12.73 16.16
C SER A 3 6.54 12.75 14.74
N VAL A 4 6.57 13.91 14.07
CA VAL A 4 6.06 14.05 12.69
C VAL A 4 7.04 13.44 11.70
N LEU A 5 8.34 13.71 11.86
CA LEU A 5 9.38 13.08 11.04
C LEU A 5 9.35 11.55 11.18
N LEU A 6 9.24 11.05 12.41
CA LEU A 6 9.19 9.61 12.66
C LEU A 6 7.92 8.99 12.06
N MET A 7 6.77 9.63 12.23
CA MET A 7 5.51 9.19 11.60
C MET A 7 5.64 9.16 10.07
N MET A 8 6.15 10.22 9.47
CA MET A 8 6.32 10.32 8.02
C MET A 8 7.28 9.23 7.52
N PHE A 9 8.41 9.02 8.19
CA PHE A 9 9.33 7.93 7.87
C PHE A 9 8.66 6.55 7.87
N PHE A 10 7.86 6.25 8.89
CA PHE A 10 7.15 4.97 8.97
C PHE A 10 6.03 4.85 7.92
N LEU A 11 5.34 5.94 7.58
CA LEU A 11 4.35 5.96 6.50
C LEU A 11 5.00 5.76 5.14
N GLU A 12 6.14 6.40 4.88
CA GLU A 12 6.87 6.33 3.62
C GLU A 12 7.61 4.99 3.43
N LEU A 13 7.87 4.23 4.50
CA LEU A 13 8.49 2.91 4.43
C LEU A 13 7.73 1.96 3.48
N ARG A 14 6.42 2.15 3.31
CA ARG A 14 5.62 1.37 2.36
C ARG A 14 6.14 1.51 0.93
N TYR A 15 6.55 2.70 0.52
CA TYR A 15 7.10 2.94 -0.82
C TYR A 15 8.45 2.26 -1.00
N ALA A 16 9.27 2.21 0.06
CA ALA A 16 10.52 1.44 0.03
C ALA A 16 10.27 -0.07 -0.14
N LEU A 17 9.24 -0.62 0.50
CA LEU A 17 8.84 -2.03 0.35
C LEU A 17 8.29 -2.32 -1.05
N LEU A 18 7.42 -1.44 -1.58
CA LEU A 18 6.89 -1.54 -2.95
C LEU A 18 8.03 -1.47 -3.98
N GLY A 19 8.94 -0.50 -3.84
CA GLY A 19 10.13 -0.38 -4.68
C GLY A 19 11.04 -1.62 -4.62
N SER A 20 11.26 -2.17 -3.42
CA SER A 20 12.04 -3.41 -3.24
C SER A 20 11.39 -4.61 -3.95
N SER A 21 10.06 -4.73 -3.90
CA SER A 21 9.36 -5.81 -4.59
C SER A 21 9.46 -5.72 -6.11
N LEU A 22 9.46 -4.50 -6.67
CA LEU A 22 9.55 -4.26 -8.11
C LEU A 22 11.00 -4.31 -8.63
N SER A 23 11.99 -4.13 -7.75
CA SER A 23 13.42 -4.24 -8.07
C SER A 23 13.79 -5.59 -8.72
N LYS A 24 13.08 -6.68 -8.36
CA LYS A 24 13.26 -8.00 -8.98
C LYS A 24 13.00 -8.00 -10.51
N TYR A 25 12.10 -7.14 -10.99
CA TYR A 25 11.74 -7.03 -12.41
C TYR A 25 12.62 -6.03 -13.17
N LEU A 26 13.37 -5.16 -12.47
CA LEU A 26 14.24 -4.14 -13.05
C LEU A 26 15.73 -4.53 -13.09
N HIS A 27 16.06 -5.79 -12.77
CA HIS A 27 17.43 -6.30 -12.57
C HIS A 27 18.40 -6.10 -13.77
N HIS A 28 17.89 -5.81 -14.97
CA HIS A 28 18.67 -5.60 -16.19
C HIS A 28 18.82 -4.12 -16.61
N GLN A 29 18.36 -3.16 -15.80
CA GLN A 29 18.39 -1.72 -16.14
C GLN A 29 19.44 -0.94 -15.36
N SER A 30 19.82 0.23 -15.87
CA SER A 30 20.79 1.11 -15.23
C SER A 30 20.28 1.62 -13.87
N LEU A 31 21.20 1.84 -12.93
CA LEU A 31 20.86 2.33 -11.59
C LEU A 31 20.15 3.69 -11.64
N GLY A 32 20.53 4.58 -12.57
CA GLY A 32 19.88 5.86 -12.77
C GLY A 32 18.42 5.73 -13.25
N PHE A 33 18.17 4.80 -14.16
CA PHE A 33 16.80 4.50 -14.62
C PHE A 33 15.94 3.97 -13.46
N THR A 34 16.49 3.05 -12.68
CA THR A 34 15.81 2.45 -11.52
C THR A 34 15.52 3.50 -10.43
N MET A 35 16.42 4.46 -10.22
CA MET A 35 16.23 5.54 -9.25
C MET A 35 15.12 6.50 -9.67
N ILE A 36 15.07 6.92 -10.95
CA ILE A 36 14.02 7.82 -11.47
C ILE A 36 12.64 7.13 -11.44
N PHE A 37 12.61 5.86 -11.81
CA PHE A 37 11.43 5.01 -11.75
C PHE A 37 10.92 4.86 -10.31
N ALA A 38 11.80 4.48 -9.37
CA ALA A 38 11.43 4.37 -7.96
C ALA A 38 10.97 5.71 -7.35
N ALA A 39 11.57 6.84 -7.76
CA ALA A 39 11.19 8.17 -7.28
C ALA A 39 9.82 8.64 -7.80
N SER A 40 9.39 8.16 -8.97
CA SER A 40 8.12 8.54 -9.60
C SER A 40 6.98 7.55 -9.31
N MET A 41 7.26 6.51 -8.51
CA MET A 41 6.33 5.42 -8.24
C MET A 41 5.24 5.84 -7.25
N ASN A 42 4.00 5.53 -7.59
CA ASN A 42 2.84 5.64 -6.70
C ASN A 42 2.13 4.29 -6.59
N ASP A 43 1.27 4.09 -5.57
CA ASP A 43 0.56 2.84 -5.31
C ASP A 43 -0.24 2.35 -6.54
N GLU A 44 -0.85 3.28 -7.29
CA GLU A 44 -1.63 3.01 -8.50
C GLU A 44 -0.75 2.56 -9.67
N ASN A 45 0.32 3.31 -9.94
CA ASN A 45 1.28 2.99 -10.99
C ASN A 45 2.04 1.69 -10.68
N TYR A 46 2.35 1.44 -9.41
CA TYR A 46 2.90 0.17 -8.95
C TYR A 46 1.94 -0.98 -9.27
N ALA A 47 0.66 -0.87 -8.92
CA ALA A 47 -0.32 -1.93 -9.18
C ALA A 47 -0.49 -2.20 -10.68
N LEU A 48 -0.55 -1.15 -11.51
CA LEU A 48 -0.65 -1.26 -12.97
C LEU A 48 0.61 -1.89 -13.58
N ASN A 49 1.80 -1.39 -13.23
CA ASN A 49 3.07 -1.90 -13.72
C ASN A 49 3.27 -3.35 -13.27
N TYR A 50 2.99 -3.67 -12.01
CA TYR A 50 3.08 -5.02 -11.46
C TYR A 50 2.16 -6.01 -12.19
N LEU A 51 0.90 -5.64 -12.42
CA LEU A 51 -0.04 -6.48 -13.18
C LEU A 51 0.44 -6.71 -14.61
N LYS A 52 0.96 -5.66 -15.26
CA LYS A 52 1.46 -5.73 -16.64
C LYS A 52 2.73 -6.58 -16.73
N PHE A 53 3.68 -6.41 -15.81
CA PHE A 53 4.87 -7.27 -15.70
C PHE A 53 4.52 -8.73 -15.41
N SER A 54 3.45 -8.99 -14.66
CA SER A 54 2.99 -10.35 -14.36
C SER A 54 2.21 -11.01 -15.50
N THR A 55 1.54 -10.23 -16.35
CA THR A 55 0.65 -10.75 -17.41
C THR A 55 1.33 -10.79 -18.77
N ASP A 56 2.26 -9.86 -19.05
CA ASP A 56 2.84 -9.67 -20.37
C ASP A 56 4.38 -9.75 -20.32
N LYS A 57 4.94 -10.80 -20.91
CA LYS A 57 6.40 -11.03 -20.98
C LYS A 57 7.13 -10.04 -21.90
N LYS A 58 6.42 -9.23 -22.70
CA LYS A 58 7.03 -8.25 -23.63
C LYS A 58 7.11 -6.83 -23.06
N PHE A 59 6.58 -6.59 -21.86
CA PHE A 59 6.53 -5.24 -21.30
C PHE A 59 7.93 -4.75 -20.96
N THR A 60 8.35 -3.67 -21.62
CA THR A 60 9.70 -3.13 -21.45
C THR A 60 9.72 -2.11 -20.31
N PRO A 61 10.76 -2.06 -19.45
CA PRO A 61 10.84 -1.07 -18.38
C PRO A 61 10.66 0.38 -18.84
N LYS A 62 11.06 0.72 -20.07
CA LYS A 62 10.84 2.04 -20.69
C LYS A 62 9.36 2.40 -20.83
N GLU A 63 8.50 1.43 -21.14
CA GLU A 63 7.05 1.63 -21.24
C GLU A 63 6.44 1.87 -19.86
N ALA A 64 6.94 1.18 -18.83
CA ALA A 64 6.56 1.40 -17.43
C ALA A 64 6.85 2.84 -16.98
N LEU A 65 8.03 3.37 -17.35
CA LEU A 65 8.42 4.75 -17.04
C LEU A 65 7.53 5.78 -17.77
N HIS A 66 7.11 5.49 -19.00
CA HIS A 66 6.17 6.35 -19.73
C HIS A 66 4.80 6.41 -19.05
N VAL A 67 4.31 5.27 -18.54
CA VAL A 67 3.06 5.22 -17.76
C VAL A 67 3.18 6.05 -16.48
N GLU A 68 4.31 5.99 -15.78
CA GLU A 68 4.60 6.83 -14.62
C GLU A 68 4.56 8.32 -14.92
N HIS A 69 5.27 8.75 -15.96
CA HIS A 69 5.28 10.16 -16.34
C HIS A 69 3.91 10.65 -16.81
N THR A 70 3.16 9.81 -17.53
CA THR A 70 1.82 10.16 -18.01
C THR A 70 0.83 10.28 -16.85
N THR A 71 0.88 9.37 -15.88
CA THR A 71 0.04 9.49 -14.68
C THR A 71 0.39 10.73 -13.88
N LEU A 72 1.68 11.01 -13.67
CA LEU A 72 2.12 12.20 -12.92
C LEU A 72 1.69 13.50 -13.62
N ALA A 73 1.82 13.55 -14.95
CA ALA A 73 1.36 14.68 -15.74
C ALA A 73 -0.17 14.86 -15.63
N PHE A 74 -0.93 13.77 -15.74
CA PHE A 74 -2.39 13.81 -15.61
C PHE A 74 -2.82 14.24 -14.20
N TRP A 75 -2.15 13.74 -13.16
CA TRP A 75 -2.38 14.13 -11.77
C TRP A 75 -2.11 15.63 -11.58
N THR A 76 -1.01 16.13 -12.11
CA THR A 76 -0.63 17.55 -12.01
C THR A 76 -1.64 18.44 -12.72
N VAL A 77 -2.04 18.09 -13.94
CA VAL A 77 -3.04 18.84 -14.71
C VAL A 77 -4.40 18.80 -14.01
N SER A 78 -4.80 17.64 -13.48
CA SER A 78 -6.07 17.49 -12.74
C SER A 78 -6.09 18.33 -11.47
N ASN A 79 -5.00 18.36 -10.70
CA ASN A 79 -4.88 19.21 -9.52
C ASN A 79 -4.86 20.70 -9.88
N LEU A 80 -4.20 21.07 -10.98
CA LEU A 80 -4.20 22.45 -11.46
C LEU A 80 -5.61 22.91 -11.84
N ILE A 81 -6.33 22.11 -12.63
CA ILE A 81 -7.72 22.39 -13.02
C ILE A 81 -8.61 22.43 -11.78
N GLY A 82 -8.49 21.45 -10.87
CA GLY A 82 -9.24 21.40 -9.63
C GLY A 82 -8.97 22.59 -8.71
N SER A 83 -7.72 23.06 -8.64
CA SER A 83 -7.34 24.25 -7.86
C SER A 83 -7.89 25.54 -8.48
N LEU A 84 -7.88 25.68 -9.80
CA LEU A 84 -8.45 26.83 -10.49
C LEU A 84 -9.97 26.88 -10.30
N ILE A 85 -10.66 25.76 -10.50
CA ILE A 85 -12.11 25.66 -10.28
C ILE A 85 -12.46 25.87 -8.81
N GLY A 86 -11.70 25.26 -7.89
CA GLY A 86 -11.89 25.39 -6.46
C GLY A 86 -11.60 26.79 -5.92
N SER A 87 -10.76 27.57 -6.59
CA SER A 87 -10.54 28.99 -6.26
C SER A 87 -11.65 29.90 -6.80
N ALA A 88 -12.35 29.47 -7.85
CA ALA A 88 -13.46 30.22 -8.46
C ALA A 88 -14.81 29.95 -7.77
N ILE A 89 -14.95 28.82 -7.07
CA ILE A 89 -16.19 28.41 -6.39
C ILE A 89 -15.96 28.38 -4.88
N ASN A 90 -16.82 29.05 -4.11
CA ASN A 90 -16.84 28.89 -2.65
C ASN A 90 -17.44 27.52 -2.30
N ILE A 91 -16.58 26.50 -2.22
CA ILE A 91 -16.97 25.15 -1.80
C ILE A 91 -17.08 25.13 -0.28
N ASP A 92 -18.21 24.64 0.23
CA ASP A 92 -18.37 24.42 1.66
C ASP A 92 -17.37 23.35 2.15
N LEU A 93 -16.53 23.73 3.11
CA LEU A 93 -15.54 22.87 3.74
C LEU A 93 -16.17 21.61 4.36
N THR A 94 -17.45 21.68 4.74
CA THR A 94 -18.20 20.53 5.28
C THR A 94 -18.26 19.38 4.29
N ILE A 95 -18.51 19.67 3.01
CA ILE A 95 -18.58 18.66 1.94
C ILE A 95 -17.18 18.06 1.70
N VAL A 96 -16.15 18.90 1.77
CA VAL A 96 -14.75 18.46 1.60
C VAL A 96 -14.32 17.51 2.73
N HIS A 97 -14.63 17.84 3.98
CA HIS A 97 -14.32 16.98 5.13
C HIS A 97 -15.05 15.64 5.06
N PHE A 98 -16.31 15.66 4.61
CA PHE A 98 -17.07 14.43 4.37
C PHE A 98 -16.44 13.57 3.26
N ALA A 99 -16.12 14.18 2.11
CA ALA A 99 -15.51 13.48 0.98
C ALA A 99 -14.15 12.87 1.35
N LEU A 100 -13.30 13.61 2.06
CA LEU A 100 -12.00 13.13 2.53
C LEU A 100 -12.15 11.93 3.48
N THR A 101 -13.07 12.03 4.44
CA THR A 101 -13.31 10.93 5.39
C THR A 101 -13.87 9.68 4.69
N ALA A 102 -14.78 9.87 3.73
CA ALA A 102 -15.35 8.79 2.92
C ALA A 102 -14.29 8.09 2.07
N LEU A 103 -13.34 8.82 1.49
CA LEU A 103 -12.22 8.27 0.73
C LEU A 103 -11.38 7.32 1.59
N PHE A 104 -10.99 7.75 2.79
CA PHE A 104 -10.23 6.89 3.71
C PHE A 104 -11.01 5.66 4.15
N LEU A 105 -12.32 5.82 4.42
CA LEU A 105 -13.17 4.68 4.78
C LEU A 105 -13.26 3.66 3.64
N TYR A 106 -13.43 4.14 2.40
CA TYR A 106 -13.44 3.30 1.21
C TYR A 106 -12.13 2.52 1.05
N MET A 107 -10.97 3.17 1.22
CA MET A 107 -9.67 2.50 1.15
C MET A 107 -9.53 1.38 2.20
N ILE A 108 -10.00 1.61 3.43
CA ILE A 108 -10.00 0.58 4.48
C ILE A 108 -10.88 -0.60 4.05
N VAL A 109 -12.12 -0.33 3.63
CA VAL A 109 -13.09 -1.36 3.23
C VAL A 109 -12.55 -2.22 2.08
N MET A 110 -11.90 -1.62 1.08
CA MET A 110 -11.28 -2.33 -0.04
C MET A 110 -10.17 -3.31 0.39
N GLN A 111 -9.53 -3.07 1.54
CA GLN A 111 -8.50 -3.93 2.08
C GLN A 111 -9.07 -5.11 2.90
N LEU A 112 -10.33 -5.05 3.34
CA LEU A 112 -11.00 -6.06 4.19
C LEU A 112 -11.46 -7.30 3.41
N LYS A 113 -10.55 -7.96 2.70
CA LYS A 113 -10.85 -9.13 1.87
C LYS A 113 -11.03 -10.44 2.65
N ASN A 114 -10.50 -10.51 3.87
CA ASN A 114 -10.43 -11.75 4.64
C ASN A 114 -10.88 -11.54 6.10
N ARG A 115 -11.53 -12.54 6.69
CA ARG A 115 -11.97 -12.53 8.10
C ARG A 115 -10.80 -12.32 9.07
N LEU A 116 -9.62 -12.84 8.72
CA LEU A 116 -8.39 -12.63 9.48
C LEU A 116 -7.98 -11.13 9.46
N ILE A 117 -8.00 -10.49 8.28
CA ILE A 117 -7.71 -9.06 8.13
C ILE A 117 -8.72 -8.21 8.90
N ILE A 118 -10.00 -8.57 8.87
CA ILE A 118 -11.05 -7.88 9.65
C ILE A 118 -10.76 -7.96 11.15
N ALA A 119 -10.40 -9.14 11.67
CA ALA A 119 -10.05 -9.31 13.08
C ALA A 119 -8.82 -8.48 13.48
N ILE A 120 -7.77 -8.48 12.66
CA ILE A 120 -6.58 -7.64 12.89
C ILE A 120 -6.94 -6.16 12.82
N CYS A 121 -7.80 -5.74 11.89
CA CYS A 121 -8.23 -4.36 11.74
C CYS A 121 -8.94 -3.84 13.01
N ILE A 122 -9.88 -4.63 13.54
CA ILE A 122 -10.57 -4.32 14.81
C ILE A 122 -9.57 -4.26 15.96
N LEU A 123 -8.67 -5.23 16.05
CA LEU A 123 -7.61 -5.26 17.07
C LEU A 123 -6.74 -4.01 16.98
N SER A 124 -6.30 -3.64 15.78
CA SER A 124 -5.46 -2.45 15.53
C SER A 124 -6.18 -1.16 15.95
N GLY A 125 -7.48 -1.04 15.67
CA GLY A 125 -8.29 0.11 16.12
C GLY A 125 -8.36 0.22 17.65
N PHE A 126 -8.57 -0.90 18.34
CA PHE A 126 -8.57 -0.92 19.81
C PHE A 126 -7.18 -0.58 20.38
N LEU A 127 -6.14 -1.17 19.81
CA LEU A 127 -4.76 -0.94 20.21
C LEU A 127 -4.34 0.52 19.96
N ALA A 128 -4.85 1.14 18.91
CA ALA A 128 -4.58 2.54 18.59
C ALA A 128 -5.20 3.47 19.63
N ALA A 129 -6.46 3.22 20.01
CA ALA A 129 -7.11 3.96 21.08
C ALA A 129 -6.36 3.80 22.42
N PHE A 130 -5.95 2.57 22.76
CA PHE A 130 -5.20 2.28 23.98
C PHE A 130 -3.85 2.99 24.02
N PHE A 131 -3.03 2.87 22.96
CA PHE A 131 -1.71 3.49 22.91
C PHE A 131 -1.77 5.01 22.78
N MET A 132 -2.79 5.58 22.13
CA MET A 132 -2.99 7.03 22.13
C MET A 132 -3.25 7.57 23.53
N VAL A 133 -4.10 6.92 24.32
CA VAL A 133 -4.39 7.34 25.71
C VAL A 133 -3.14 7.25 26.59
N LEU A 134 -2.34 6.20 26.41
CA LEU A 134 -1.11 5.99 27.19
C LEU A 134 0.00 7.00 26.82
N THR A 135 0.23 7.21 25.53
CA THR A 135 1.41 7.95 25.02
C THR A 135 1.14 9.45 24.89
N LYS A 136 -0.14 9.86 24.85
CA LYS A 136 -0.61 11.25 24.60
C LYS A 136 0.03 11.92 23.37
N SER A 137 0.53 11.12 22.44
CA SER A 137 1.31 11.56 21.28
C SER A 137 0.93 10.72 20.07
N THR A 138 1.07 11.32 18.89
CA THR A 138 0.81 10.66 17.60
C THR A 138 1.70 9.44 17.35
N LEU A 139 2.78 9.29 18.13
CA LEU A 139 3.61 8.09 18.17
C LEU A 139 2.85 6.83 18.61
N GLY A 140 1.81 6.97 19.44
CA GLY A 140 0.97 5.85 19.86
C GLY A 140 0.29 5.14 18.68
N LEU A 141 -0.01 5.88 17.61
CA LEU A 141 -0.56 5.30 16.38
C LEU A 141 0.45 4.39 15.67
N VAL A 142 1.70 4.84 15.54
CA VAL A 142 2.78 4.06 14.90
C VAL A 142 3.10 2.80 15.70
N ILE A 143 3.17 2.90 17.02
CA ILE A 143 3.42 1.75 17.89
C ILE A 143 2.28 0.74 17.76
N SER A 144 1.03 1.23 17.79
CA SER A 144 -0.14 0.37 17.61
C SER A 144 -0.12 -0.40 16.28
N THR A 145 0.17 0.27 15.16
CA THR A 145 0.18 -0.38 13.85
C THR A 145 1.31 -1.41 13.73
N LEU A 146 2.49 -1.13 14.30
CA LEU A 146 3.60 -2.09 14.34
C LEU A 146 3.24 -3.33 15.16
N VAL A 147 2.70 -3.14 16.36
CA VAL A 147 2.30 -4.26 17.24
C VAL A 147 1.16 -5.06 16.61
N ALA A 148 0.14 -4.40 16.06
CA ALA A 148 -0.97 -5.06 15.39
C ALA A 148 -0.51 -5.85 14.14
N SER A 149 0.41 -5.29 13.35
CA SER A 149 1.01 -5.97 12.19
C SER A 149 1.82 -7.20 12.61
N PHE A 150 2.61 -7.08 13.67
CA PHE A 150 3.40 -8.20 14.20
C PHE A 150 2.52 -9.34 14.74
N ILE A 151 1.48 -9.00 15.52
CA ILE A 151 0.48 -9.97 15.99
C ILE A 151 -0.23 -10.62 14.79
N GLY A 152 -0.61 -9.81 13.80
CA GLY A 152 -1.23 -10.30 12.57
C GLY A 152 -0.37 -11.31 11.82
N PHE A 153 0.92 -11.00 11.65
CA PHE A 153 1.91 -11.88 11.04
C PHE A 153 2.11 -13.18 11.84
N MET A 154 2.22 -13.11 13.17
CA MET A 154 2.34 -14.31 14.01
C MET A 154 1.10 -15.21 13.91
N ILE A 155 -0.09 -14.62 13.97
CA ILE A 155 -1.35 -15.36 13.82
C ILE A 155 -1.41 -16.02 12.43
N GLU A 156 -1.03 -15.30 11.37
CA GLU A 156 -0.98 -15.87 10.03
C GLU A 156 0.02 -17.01 9.91
N ALA A 157 1.24 -16.84 10.43
CA ALA A 157 2.29 -17.86 10.40
C ALA A 157 1.86 -19.14 11.14
N GLU A 158 1.21 -18.98 12.29
CA GLU A 158 0.73 -20.10 13.11
C GLU A 158 -0.42 -20.85 12.43
N ILE A 159 -1.37 -20.13 11.84
CA ILE A 159 -2.50 -20.72 11.10
C ILE A 159 -2.00 -21.41 9.81
N ARG A 160 -1.02 -20.84 9.10
CA ARG A 160 -0.41 -21.45 7.92
C ARG A 160 0.31 -22.75 8.27
N LYS A 161 0.95 -22.82 9.44
CA LYS A 161 1.65 -24.00 9.95
C LYS A 161 0.70 -25.13 10.41
N HIS A 162 -0.41 -24.79 11.09
CA HIS A 162 -1.29 -25.80 11.69
C HIS A 162 -2.55 -26.15 10.86
N ARG A 163 -3.04 -25.27 9.99
CA ARG A 163 -4.29 -25.47 9.21
C ARG A 163 -4.20 -24.85 7.79
N PRO A 164 -3.38 -25.41 6.88
CA PRO A 164 -3.14 -24.83 5.54
C PRO A 164 -4.38 -24.76 4.63
N LYS A 165 -5.46 -25.51 4.93
CA LYS A 165 -6.73 -25.53 4.18
C LYS A 165 -7.88 -24.76 4.85
N SER A 166 -7.61 -23.96 5.89
CA SER A 166 -8.64 -23.17 6.56
C SER A 166 -9.20 -22.07 5.63
N GLY A 167 -10.53 -21.91 5.60
CA GLY A 167 -11.20 -20.83 4.87
C GLY A 167 -10.77 -19.41 5.28
N TRP A 168 -10.04 -19.28 6.38
CA TRP A 168 -9.43 -18.06 6.88
C TRP A 168 -8.18 -17.60 6.10
N LEU A 169 -7.64 -18.41 5.19
CA LEU A 169 -6.48 -18.08 4.34
C LEU A 169 -6.84 -17.96 2.85
N ARG A 170 -8.09 -18.30 2.49
CA ARG A 170 -8.48 -18.63 1.10
C ARG A 170 -8.44 -17.44 0.12
N SER A 171 -8.35 -16.21 0.60
CA SER A 171 -8.32 -15.00 -0.26
C SER A 171 -6.94 -14.34 -0.41
N MET A 172 -5.88 -14.87 0.21
CA MET A 172 -4.51 -14.35 0.05
C MET A 172 -3.67 -15.17 -0.92
N LYS A 173 -4.31 -15.97 -1.80
CA LYS A 173 -3.62 -16.49 -2.98
C LYS A 173 -3.26 -15.31 -3.88
N ASN A 174 -1.96 -15.06 -4.01
CA ASN A 174 -1.35 -14.02 -4.83
C ASN A 174 -2.02 -13.93 -6.23
N PRO A 175 -2.38 -12.72 -6.72
CA PRO A 175 -2.68 -12.49 -8.13
C PRO A 175 -1.44 -12.62 -9.02
N ALA A 176 -0.25 -12.49 -8.46
CA ALA A 176 1.00 -12.77 -9.15
C ALA A 176 1.47 -14.17 -8.80
N GLY A 177 1.40 -15.06 -9.78
CA GLY A 177 1.94 -16.41 -9.69
C GLY A 177 3.35 -16.37 -9.08
N THR A 178 3.46 -16.86 -7.85
CA THR A 178 4.69 -17.49 -7.43
C THR A 178 4.87 -18.66 -8.39
N PRO A 179 6.03 -18.84 -9.05
CA PRO A 179 6.31 -20.10 -9.71
C PRO A 179 5.97 -21.19 -8.69
N GLU A 180 5.20 -22.18 -9.12
CA GLU A 180 5.07 -23.42 -8.37
C GLU A 180 6.50 -23.81 -7.97
N GLU A 181 6.81 -23.76 -6.67
CA GLU A 181 7.84 -24.63 -6.16
C GLU A 181 7.26 -26.01 -6.41
N ASP A 182 7.64 -26.58 -7.55
CA ASP A 182 7.56 -28.00 -7.82
C ASP A 182 8.21 -28.68 -6.62
N ILE A 183 7.35 -29.09 -5.68
CA ILE A 183 7.64 -30.20 -4.79
C ILE A 183 7.52 -31.44 -5.69
N ASP A 184 8.44 -31.54 -6.64
CA ASP A 184 8.71 -32.76 -7.36
C ASP A 184 9.53 -33.63 -6.42
N ASN A 185 8.86 -34.67 -5.95
CA ASN A 185 9.35 -36.04 -5.93
C ASN A 185 10.77 -36.28 -5.40
N GLU A 186 10.84 -36.69 -4.12
CA GLU A 186 11.40 -37.99 -3.72
C GLU A 186 10.81 -38.47 -2.39
#